data_AF-A0AA36PI86-F1
#
_entry.id   AF-A0AA36PI86-F1
#
_cell.length_a   1.000
_cell.length_b   1.000
_cell.length_c   1.000
_cell.angle_alpha   90.00
_cell.angle_beta   90.00
_cell.angle_gamma   90.00
#
_symmetry.space_group_name_H-M   'P 1'
#
loop_
_entity.id
_entity.type
_entity.pdbx_description
1 polymer ?
#
loop_
_entity_poly.entity_id
_entity_poly.type
_entity_poly.pdbx_seq_one_letter_code
_entity_poly.pdbx_strand_id
1 'polypeptide(L)'
;MQEHEKTFLGLAILGGLIALGKVLASDEPITVRLFVGRVILGSATSVAAAAVLVWVPGISPLAVTGLGAAAGIAGHQAVELWLRRRGSSLLKGKKP
;
A
#
# COMPACT_ATOMS: atom_id res chain seq x y z
N MET A 1 22.69 -20.34 4.41
CA MET A 1 21.56 -19.43 4.67
C MET A 1 20.28 -20.23 4.62
N GLN A 2 19.60 -20.32 5.75
CA GLN A 2 18.27 -20.91 5.84
C GLN A 2 17.27 -20.11 4.98
N GLU A 3 16.22 -20.78 4.51
CA GLU A 3 15.15 -20.19 3.70
C GLU A 3 14.50 -18.96 4.38
N HIS A 4 14.39 -18.98 5.71
CA HIS A 4 13.87 -17.87 6.50
C HIS A 4 14.77 -16.63 6.43
N GLU A 5 16.10 -16.80 6.43
CA GLU A 5 17.06 -15.69 6.35
C GLU A 5 16.98 -15.01 4.98
N LYS A 6 16.86 -15.79 3.90
CA LYS A 6 16.70 -15.26 2.54
C LYS A 6 15.37 -14.52 2.38
N THR A 7 14.30 -15.09 2.94
CA THR A 7 12.97 -14.48 2.91
C THR A 7 12.98 -13.15 3.68
N PHE A 8 13.57 -13.14 4.87
CA PHE A 8 13.70 -11.93 5.68
C PHE A 8 14.53 -10.86 4.97
N LEU A 9 15.66 -11.23 4.38
CA LEU A 9 16.49 -10.33 3.59
C LEU A 9 15.73 -9.77 2.39
N GLY A 10 14.97 -10.61 1.68
CA GLY A 10 14.12 -10.20 0.56
C GLY A 10 13.05 -9.20 0.97
N LEU A 11 12.37 -9.44 2.10
CA LEU A 11 11.38 -8.51 2.67
C LEU A 11 12.02 -7.18 3.08
N ALA A 12 13.22 -7.21 3.67
CA ALA A 12 13.95 -6.01 4.04
C ALA A 12 14.35 -5.16 2.82
N ILE A 13 14.87 -5.80 1.76
CA ILE A 13 15.22 -5.14 0.49
C ILE A 13 13.98 -4.54 -0.16
N LEU A 14 12.88 -5.30 -0.24
CA LEU A 14 11.63 -4.82 -0.81
C LEU A 14 11.04 -3.65 -0.02
N GLY A 15 11.05 -3.74 1.32
CA GLY A 15 10.63 -2.65 2.20
C GLY A 15 11.47 -1.39 2.00
N GLY A 16 12.78 -1.55 1.86
CA GLY A 16 13.71 -0.45 1.54
C GLY A 16 13.39 0.20 0.19
N LEU A 17 13.14 -0.58 -0.86
CA LEU A 17 12.77 -0.08 -2.19
C LEU A 17 11.44 0.68 -2.17
N ILE A 18 10.44 0.19 -1.44
CA ILE A 18 9.15 0.88 -1.29
C ILE A 18 9.33 2.21 -0.54
N ALA A 19 10.13 2.22 0.52
CA ALA A 19 10.43 3.44 1.28
C ALA A 19 11.14 4.49 0.39
N LEU A 20 12.13 4.06 -0.40
CA LEU A 20 12.81 4.89 -1.40
C LEU A 20 11.82 5.47 -2.42
N GLY A 21 10.97 4.63 -3.01
CA GLY A 21 9.95 5.08 -3.96
C GLY A 21 8.98 6.09 -3.36
N LYS A 22 8.59 5.90 -2.09
CA LYS A 22 7.72 6.83 -1.38
C LYS A 22 8.39 8.19 -1.15
N VAL A 23 9.65 8.20 -0.72
CA VAL A 23 10.44 9.43 -0.53
C VAL A 23 10.57 10.18 -1.86
N LEU A 24 10.76 9.46 -2.97
CA LEU A 24 10.88 10.08 -4.29
C LEU A 24 9.54 10.63 -4.81
N ALA A 25 8.41 10.04 -4.40
CA ALA A 25 7.08 10.38 -4.89
C ALA A 25 6.32 11.41 -4.02
N SER A 26 6.73 11.66 -2.77
CA SER A 26 5.93 12.47 -1.84
C SER A 26 6.75 13.12 -0.71
N ASP A 27 6.58 14.44 -0.52
CA ASP A 27 7.12 15.22 0.61
C ASP A 27 6.19 15.26 1.84
N GLU A 28 5.16 14.40 1.88
CA GLU A 28 4.14 14.50 2.90
C GLU A 28 4.62 13.97 4.27
N PRO A 29 4.44 14.71 5.38
CA PRO A 29 4.90 14.27 6.70
C PRO A 29 4.21 12.96 7.09
N ILE A 30 5.02 11.93 7.37
CA ILE A 30 4.53 10.62 7.78
C ILE A 30 4.02 10.73 9.23
N THR A 31 2.75 11.08 9.38
CA THR A 31 2.07 10.97 10.69
C THR A 31 1.69 9.52 10.98
N VAL A 32 1.69 9.12 12.25
CA VAL A 32 1.34 7.74 12.67
C VAL A 32 -0.03 7.32 12.13
N ARG A 33 -1.00 8.25 12.10
CA ARG A 33 -2.34 8.00 11.54
C ARG A 33 -2.30 7.64 10.05
N LEU A 34 -1.52 8.40 9.26
CA LEU A 34 -1.36 8.13 7.83
C LEU A 34 -0.56 6.84 7.61
N PHE A 35 0.46 6.58 8.41
CA PHE A 35 1.24 5.35 8.32
C PHE A 35 0.35 4.11 8.48
N VAL A 36 -0.44 4.04 9.57
CA VAL A 36 -1.34 2.91 9.83
C VAL A 36 -2.37 2.76 8.71
N GLY A 37 -2.98 3.86 8.26
CA GLY A 37 -3.93 3.82 7.13
C GLY A 37 -3.32 3.25 5.86
N ARG A 38 -2.10 3.69 5.51
CA ARG A 38 -1.38 3.22 4.32
C ARG A 38 -0.99 1.74 4.42
N VAL A 39 -0.62 1.27 5.60
CA VAL A 39 -0.34 -0.17 5.85
C VAL A 39 -1.60 -1.01 5.62
N ILE A 40 -2.75 -0.60 6.16
CA ILE A 40 -4.01 -1.34 6.00
C ILE A 40 -4.44 -1.41 4.53
N LEU A 41 -4.31 -0.32 3.78
CA LEU A 41 -4.66 -0.29 2.36
C LEU A 41 -3.73 -1.18 1.53
N GLY A 42 -2.43 -1.11 1.79
CA GLY A 42 -1.43 -1.93 1.11
C GLY A 42 -1.62 -3.43 1.37
N SER A 43 -1.89 -3.81 2.63
CA SER A 43 -2.12 -5.21 2.99
C SER A 43 -3.42 -5.75 2.40
N ALA A 44 -4.52 -5.01 2.48
CA ALA A 44 -5.80 -5.41 1.89
C ALA A 44 -5.68 -5.61 0.37
N THR A 45 -4.96 -4.71 -0.31
CA THR A 45 -4.80 -4.82 -1.76
C THR A 45 -3.87 -5.95 -2.18
N SER A 46 -2.81 -6.21 -1.39
CA SER A 46 -1.93 -7.37 -1.62
C SER A 46 -2.67 -8.68 -1.47
N VAL A 47 -3.55 -8.79 -0.47
CA VAL A 47 -4.42 -9.95 -0.27
C VAL A 47 -5.42 -10.09 -1.43
N ALA A 48 -6.04 -8.98 -1.85
CA ALA A 48 -6.95 -9.00 -2.99
C ALA A 48 -6.26 -9.46 -4.28
N ALA A 49 -5.02 -9.04 -4.52
CA ALA A 49 -4.22 -9.51 -5.64
C ALA A 49 -3.95 -11.01 -5.54
N ALA A 50 -3.51 -11.49 -4.38
CA ALA A 50 -3.29 -12.92 -4.16
C ALA A 50 -4.58 -13.74 -4.34
N ALA A 51 -5.74 -13.19 -3.95
CA ALA A 51 -7.03 -13.84 -4.13
C ALA A 51 -7.43 -14.04 -5.59
N VAL A 52 -6.85 -13.30 -6.55
CA VAL A 52 -7.08 -13.52 -8.00
C VAL A 52 -6.65 -14.93 -8.42
N LEU A 53 -5.63 -15.50 -7.77
CA LEU A 53 -5.19 -16.89 -8.03
C LEU A 53 -6.27 -17.92 -7.70
N VAL A 54 -7.22 -17.61 -6.81
CA VAL A 54 -8.34 -18.49 -6.48
C VAL A 54 -9.33 -18.57 -7.65
N TRP A 55 -9.50 -17.48 -8.39
CA TRP A 55 -10.43 -17.39 -9.52
C TRP A 55 -9.80 -17.86 -10.83
N VAL A 56 -8.51 -17.58 -11.04
CA VAL A 56 -7.75 -17.98 -12.22
C VAL A 56 -6.49 -18.73 -11.79
N PRO A 57 -6.61 -20.05 -11.54
CA PRO A 57 -5.46 -20.87 -11.23
C PRO A 57 -4.51 -20.92 -12.42
N GLY A 58 -3.21 -20.76 -12.17
CA GLY A 58 -2.16 -20.81 -13.20
C GLY A 58 -1.86 -19.48 -13.90
N ILE A 59 -2.47 -18.37 -13.46
CA ILE A 59 -2.04 -17.05 -13.91
C ILE A 59 -0.58 -16.81 -13.47
N SER A 60 0.22 -16.19 -14.35
CA SER A 60 1.64 -15.94 -14.08
C SER A 60 1.81 -15.12 -12.80
N PRO A 61 2.75 -15.49 -11.90
CA PRO A 61 3.05 -14.70 -10.71
C PRO A 61 3.34 -13.23 -11.02
N LEU A 62 3.96 -12.94 -12.17
CA LEU A 62 4.21 -11.56 -12.63
C LEU A 62 2.93 -10.78 -12.95
N ALA A 63 1.90 -11.45 -13.46
CA ALA A 63 0.62 -10.81 -13.75
C ALA A 63 -0.13 -10.48 -12.45
N VAL A 64 -0.09 -11.38 -11.46
CA VAL A 64 -0.69 -11.16 -10.14
C VAL A 64 -0.02 -10.00 -9.43
N THR A 65 1.32 -9.96 -9.44
CA THR A 65 2.08 -8.88 -8.80
C THR A 65 1.86 -7.55 -9.51
N GLY A 66 1.80 -7.53 -10.84
CA GLY A 66 1.48 -6.33 -11.63
C GLY A 66 0.07 -5.78 -11.32
N LEU A 67 -0.94 -6.66 -11.30
CA LEU A 67 -2.31 -6.28 -10.95
C LEU A 67 -2.42 -5.79 -9.50
N GLY A 68 -1.75 -6.47 -8.57
CA GLY A 68 -1.72 -6.08 -7.17
C GLY A 68 -1.03 -4.74 -6.94
N ALA A 69 0.07 -4.48 -7.64
CA ALA A 69 0.76 -3.19 -7.58
C ALA A 69 -0.13 -2.06 -8.13
N ALA A 70 -0.75 -2.26 -9.30
CA ALA A 70 -1.64 -1.28 -9.90
C ALA A 70 -2.85 -0.98 -8.99
N ALA A 71 -3.50 -2.02 -8.47
CA ALA A 71 -4.62 -1.88 -7.54
C ALA A 71 -4.16 -1.21 -6.23
N GLY A 72 -2.97 -1.54 -5.72
CA GLY A 72 -2.44 -1.00 -4.47
C GLY A 72 -2.17 0.49 -4.57
N ILE A 73 -1.58 0.93 -5.68
CA ILE A 73 -1.37 2.35 -5.97
C ILE A 73 -2.72 3.06 -6.14
N ALA A 74 -3.64 2.51 -6.95
CA ALA A 74 -4.95 3.11 -7.18
C ALA A 74 -5.76 3.24 -5.87
N GLY A 75 -5.78 2.20 -5.04
CA GLY A 75 -6.44 2.19 -3.74
C GLY A 75 -5.83 3.20 -2.77
N HIS A 76 -4.50 3.31 -2.75
CA HIS A 76 -3.80 4.32 -1.95
C HIS A 76 -4.21 5.73 -2.32
N GLN A 77 -4.17 6.06 -3.62
CA GLN A 77 -4.54 7.38 -4.12
C GLN A 77 -6.02 7.69 -3.87
N ALA A 78 -6.91 6.71 -4.07
CA ALA A 78 -8.34 6.87 -3.85
C ALA A 78 -8.67 7.17 -2.38
N VAL A 79 -8.07 6.45 -1.44
CA VAL A 79 -8.31 6.67 -0.01
C VAL A 79 -7.64 7.95 0.47
N GLU A 80 -6.45 8.28 -0.01
CA GLU A 80 -5.82 9.56 0.29
C GLU A 80 -6.72 10.74 -0.15
N LEU A 81 -7.24 10.69 -1.39
CA LEU A 81 -8.15 11.71 -1.90
C LEU A 81 -9.46 11.78 -1.09
N TRP A 82 -10.04 10.63 -0.74
CA TRP A 82 -11.24 10.58 0.08
C TRP A 82 -11.01 11.13 1.48
N LEU A 83 -9.88 10.81 2.11
CA LEU A 83 -9.51 11.28 3.44
C LEU A 83 -9.21 12.78 3.44
N ARG A 84 -8.56 13.31 2.39
CA ARG A 84 -8.39 14.77 2.19
C ARG A 84 -9.75 15.47 2.07
N ARG A 85 -10.68 14.92 1.29
CA ARG A 85 -12.03 15.47 1.10
C ARG A 85 -12.88 15.44 2.37
N ARG A 86 -12.90 14.32 3.10
CA ARG A 86 -13.67 14.20 4.37
C ARG A 86 -12.99 14.88 5.55
N GLY A 87 -11.65 14.83 5.63
CA GLY A 87 -10.87 15.50 6.66
C GLY A 87 -11.02 17.02 6.61
N SER A 88 -11.11 17.61 5.41
CA SER A 88 -11.45 19.02 5.23
C SER A 88 -12.85 19.35 5.75
N SER A 89 -13.83 18.46 5.55
CA SER A 89 -15.20 18.62 6.05
C SER A 89 -15.27 18.56 7.59
N LEU A 90 -14.47 17.67 8.22
CA LEU A 90 -14.43 17.52 9.67
C LEU A 90 -13.71 18.67 10.38
N LEU A 91 -12.73 19.32 9.73
CA LEU A 91 -12.01 20.47 10.28
C LEU A 91 -12.74 21.81 10.08
N LYS A 92 -13.79 21.86 9.25
CA LYS A 92 -14.59 23.07 9.02
C LYS A 92 -15.76 23.23 10.01
N GLY A 93 -15.96 22.25 10.90
CA GLY A 93 -16.91 22.35 12.01
C GLY A 93 -16.24 22.89 13.26
N LYS A 94 -16.72 24.06 13.71
CA LYS A 94 -16.39 24.74 14.99
C LYS A 94 -15.20 25.70 14.97
N LYS A 95 -15.46 26.91 14.45
CA LYS A 95 -14.92 28.17 15.03
C LYS A 95 -15.96 28.75 16.01
N PRO A 96 -15.53 29.51 17.02
CA PRO A 96 -16.14 29.63 18.35
C PRO A 96 -17.57 30.16 18.38
#